data_AF-A0A950W4Y9-F1
#
_entry.id   AF-A0A950W4Y9-F1
#
_cell.length_a   1.000
_cell.length_b   1.000
_cell.length_c   1.000
_cell.angle_alpha   90.00
_cell.angle_beta   90.00
_cell.angle_gamma   90.00
#
_symmetry.space_group_name_H-M   'P 1'
#
loop_
_entity.id
_entity.type
_entity.pdbx_description
1 polymer ?
#
loop_
_entity_poly.entity_id
_entity_poly.type
_entity_poly.pdbx_seq_one_letter_code
_entity_poly.pdbx_strand_id
1 'polypeptide(L)'
;RLVFVDALALLDGERIRDIVQRSTAVPSGLAAGPTREDAETRLFAGLDPRTRAWALDRYTLHPIGIYENPVKLDNFWNQQWPATVIWCRRAANPGEAHQRRTAEKLNARWHELDTGHYPMLSVPDELTALLTAQA
;
A
#
# COMPACT_ATOMS: atom_id res chain seq x y z
N ARG A 1 9.04 -1.14 -16.55
CA ARG A 1 8.40 -0.04 -15.79
C ARG A 1 7.97 -0.57 -14.45
N LEU A 2 8.13 0.21 -13.38
CA LEU A 2 7.55 -0.08 -12.06
C LEU A 2 6.47 0.95 -11.74
N VAL A 3 5.35 0.51 -11.16
CA VAL A 3 4.29 1.41 -10.69
C VAL A 3 3.97 1.09 -9.24
N PHE A 4 4.14 2.07 -8.37
CA PHE A 4 3.86 1.98 -6.94
C PHE A 4 2.49 2.60 -6.70
N VAL A 5 1.49 1.75 -6.46
CA VAL A 5 0.11 2.17 -6.22
C VAL A 5 -0.15 2.20 -4.74
N ASP A 6 -0.23 3.41 -4.17
CA ASP A 6 -0.33 3.70 -2.74
C ASP A 6 0.55 2.78 -1.87
N ALA A 7 1.77 2.53 -2.34
CA ALA A 7 2.61 1.48 -1.82
C ALA A 7 3.32 1.90 -0.53
N LEU A 8 3.38 0.99 0.45
CA LEU A 8 4.32 1.08 1.56
C LEU A 8 5.70 0.59 1.10
N ALA A 9 6.41 1.40 0.30
CA ALA A 9 7.75 1.06 -0.17
C ALA A 9 8.81 1.27 0.93
N LEU A 10 9.45 0.19 1.37
CA LEU A 10 10.48 0.19 2.39
C LEU A 10 11.88 0.38 1.79
N LEU A 11 12.71 1.21 2.43
CA LEU A 11 14.14 1.26 2.13
C LEU A 11 14.84 0.01 2.69
N ASP A 12 16.05 -0.26 2.18
CA ASP A 12 16.88 -1.34 2.70
C ASP A 12 17.07 -1.20 4.22
N GLY A 13 16.87 -2.29 4.96
CA GLY A 13 16.95 -2.29 6.42
C GLY A 13 15.70 -1.78 7.15
N GLU A 14 14.70 -1.21 6.47
CA GLU A 14 13.46 -0.76 7.12
C GLU A 14 12.46 -1.89 7.35
N ARG A 15 11.62 -1.73 8.36
CA ARG A 15 10.46 -2.59 8.67
C ARG A 15 9.16 -1.83 8.46
N ILE A 16 8.07 -2.56 8.24
CA ILE A 16 6.72 -1.96 8.23
C ILE A 16 6.44 -1.19 9.52
N ARG A 17 6.87 -1.71 10.68
CA ARG A 17 6.63 -1.08 11.99
C ARG A 17 7.42 0.23 12.20
N ASP A 18 8.48 0.48 11.44
CA ASP A 18 9.20 1.76 11.52
C ASP A 18 8.35 2.90 10.90
N ILE A 19 7.45 2.56 9.97
CA ILE A 19 6.60 3.51 9.24
C ILE A 19 5.16 3.52 9.77
N VAL A 20 4.52 2.35 9.87
CA VAL A 20 3.12 2.22 10.29
C VAL A 20 3.05 2.00 11.81
N GLN A 21 3.14 3.10 12.55
CA GLN A 21 3.27 3.08 14.02
C GLN A 21 1.95 2.78 14.76
N ARG A 22 0.80 3.07 14.14
CA ARG A 22 -0.53 2.78 14.70
C ARG A 22 -1.16 1.55 14.04
N SER A 23 -0.44 0.44 14.06
CA SER A 23 -0.96 -0.81 13.51
C SER A 23 -2.01 -1.41 14.46
N THR A 24 -3.24 -1.60 13.97
CA THR A 24 -4.27 -2.40 14.65
C THR A 24 -4.05 -3.91 14.47
N ALA A 25 -2.87 -4.31 13.96
CA ALA A 25 -2.56 -5.71 13.75
C ALA A 25 -2.36 -6.43 15.09
N VAL A 26 -3.28 -7.34 15.40
CA VAL A 26 -3.18 -8.19 16.59
C VAL A 26 -2.40 -9.45 16.20
N PRO A 27 -1.30 -9.79 16.90
CA PRO A 27 -0.61 -11.04 16.69
C PRO A 27 -1.52 -12.25 16.96
N SER A 28 -1.48 -13.23 16.07
CA SER A 28 -2.17 -14.51 16.14
C SER A 28 -1.20 -15.61 15.74
N GLY A 29 -0.34 -16.00 16.68
CA GLY A 29 0.76 -16.93 16.42
C GLY A 29 1.73 -16.39 15.34
N LEU A 30 1.79 -17.06 14.20
CA LEU A 30 2.69 -16.72 13.09
C LEU A 30 2.13 -15.66 12.13
N ALA A 31 0.93 -15.13 12.38
CA ALA A 31 0.29 -14.13 11.54
C ALA A 31 -0.16 -12.91 12.36
N ALA A 32 -0.34 -11.77 11.70
CA ALA A 32 -0.88 -10.56 12.31
C ALA A 32 -1.68 -9.76 11.28
N GLY A 33 -2.67 -9.03 11.76
CA GLY A 33 -3.53 -8.17 10.95
C GLY A 33 -4.70 -7.64 11.78
N PRO A 34 -5.41 -6.61 11.30
CA PRO A 34 -6.67 -6.18 11.92
C PRO A 34 -7.67 -7.32 12.04
N THR A 35 -8.56 -7.21 13.02
CA THR A 35 -9.76 -8.06 13.07
C THR A 35 -10.63 -7.82 11.83
N ARG A 36 -11.58 -8.73 11.56
CA ARG A 36 -12.54 -8.54 10.45
C ARG A 36 -13.33 -7.25 10.62
N GLU A 37 -13.77 -6.94 11.84
CA GLU A 37 -14.51 -5.72 12.16
C GLU A 37 -13.66 -4.46 11.96
N ASP A 38 -12.39 -4.47 12.40
CA ASP A 38 -11.46 -3.36 12.13
C ASP A 38 -11.19 -3.20 10.63
N ALA A 39 -11.05 -4.31 9.90
CA ALA A 39 -10.85 -4.27 8.46
C ALA A 39 -12.07 -3.65 7.76
N GLU A 40 -13.28 -4.00 8.17
CA GLU A 40 -14.53 -3.46 7.63
C GLU A 40 -14.68 -1.96 7.88
N THR A 41 -14.47 -1.53 9.13
CA THR A 41 -14.73 -0.16 9.58
C THR A 41 -13.59 0.81 9.29
N ARG A 42 -12.37 0.32 9.03
CA ARG A 42 -11.19 1.14 8.77
C ARG A 42 -10.59 0.90 7.38
N LEU A 43 -10.15 -0.32 7.08
CA LEU A 43 -9.42 -0.60 5.82
C LEU A 43 -10.34 -0.48 4.60
N PHE A 44 -11.54 -1.04 4.69
CA PHE A 44 -12.50 -1.12 3.59
C PHE A 44 -13.68 -0.15 3.74
N ALA A 45 -13.58 0.81 4.67
CA ALA A 45 -14.64 1.77 4.95
C ALA A 45 -15.09 2.58 3.74
N GLY A 46 -14.15 2.87 2.83
CA GLY A 46 -14.40 3.61 1.60
C GLY A 46 -14.97 2.79 0.43
N LEU A 47 -15.17 1.48 0.59
CA LEU A 47 -15.74 0.62 -0.45
C LEU A 47 -17.27 0.56 -0.35
N ASP A 48 -17.93 0.42 -1.49
CA ASP A 48 -19.38 0.16 -1.53
C ASP A 48 -19.71 -1.16 -0.80
N PRO A 49 -20.94 -1.33 -0.28
CA PRO A 49 -21.28 -2.49 0.55
C PRO A 49 -21.00 -3.85 -0.10
N ARG A 50 -21.22 -3.98 -1.42
CA ARG A 50 -21.04 -5.26 -2.12
C ARG A 50 -19.55 -5.59 -2.26
N THR A 51 -18.75 -4.64 -2.72
CA THR A 51 -17.30 -4.83 -2.87
C THR A 51 -16.62 -5.02 -1.52
N ARG A 52 -17.08 -4.32 -0.48
CA ARG A 52 -16.59 -4.48 0.90
C ARG A 52 -16.83 -5.90 1.42
N ALA A 53 -18.04 -6.42 1.30
CA ALA A 53 -18.35 -7.79 1.71
C ALA A 53 -17.48 -8.80 0.94
N TRP A 54 -17.37 -8.62 -0.38
CA TRP A 54 -16.52 -9.46 -1.23
C TRP A 54 -15.05 -9.45 -0.80
N ALA A 55 -14.51 -8.28 -0.42
CA ALA A 55 -13.13 -8.11 0.02
C ALA A 55 -12.91 -8.75 1.41
N LEU A 56 -13.84 -8.54 2.35
CA LEU A 56 -13.78 -9.13 3.68
C LEU A 56 -13.79 -10.65 3.65
N ASP A 57 -14.56 -11.28 2.75
CA ASP A 57 -14.59 -12.74 2.57
C ASP A 57 -13.27 -13.33 2.07
N ARG A 58 -12.39 -12.50 1.50
CA ARG A 58 -11.08 -12.90 0.96
C ARG A 58 -9.91 -12.35 1.76
N TYR A 59 -10.19 -11.50 2.75
CA TYR A 59 -9.19 -10.89 3.60
C TYR A 59 -8.60 -11.93 4.55
N THR A 60 -7.26 -11.99 4.62
CA THR A 60 -6.53 -12.90 5.50
C THR A 60 -5.42 -12.15 6.23
N LEU A 61 -5.00 -12.67 7.39
CA LEU A 61 -3.86 -12.14 8.12
C LEU A 61 -2.56 -12.33 7.31
N HIS A 62 -1.59 -11.43 7.54
CA HIS A 62 -0.26 -11.55 6.95
C HIS A 62 0.69 -12.31 7.88
N PRO A 63 1.71 -13.01 7.35
CA PRO A 63 2.78 -13.57 8.18
C PRO A 63 3.44 -12.50 9.05
N ILE A 64 3.64 -12.75 10.34
CA ILE A 64 4.10 -11.74 11.30
C ILE A 64 5.46 -11.14 10.94
N GLY A 65 6.32 -11.94 10.28
CA GLY A 65 7.67 -11.54 9.89
C GLY A 65 7.73 -10.31 8.98
N ILE A 66 6.68 -10.00 8.20
CA ILE A 66 6.67 -8.78 7.37
C ILE A 66 6.66 -7.49 8.21
N TYR A 67 6.16 -7.59 9.44
CA TYR A 67 6.09 -6.46 10.36
C TYR A 67 7.38 -6.30 11.17
N GLU A 68 8.04 -7.41 11.49
CA GLU A 68 9.11 -7.47 12.48
C GLU A 68 10.52 -7.50 11.87
N ASN A 69 10.65 -8.09 10.69
CA ASN A 69 11.96 -8.27 10.06
C ASN A 69 12.23 -7.16 9.04
N PRO A 70 13.45 -6.60 9.02
CA PRO A 70 13.81 -5.62 8.01
C PRO A 70 13.86 -6.25 6.63
N VAL A 71 13.48 -5.49 5.61
CA VAL A 71 13.67 -5.93 4.22
C VAL A 71 15.15 -5.90 3.86
N LYS A 72 15.57 -6.84 3.02
CA LYS A 72 16.90 -6.87 2.41
C LYS A 72 16.75 -6.52 0.92
N LEU A 73 17.19 -5.32 0.56
CA LEU A 73 17.04 -4.70 -0.75
C LEU A 73 18.39 -4.13 -1.25
N ASP A 74 19.46 -4.93 -1.11
CA ASP A 74 20.88 -4.59 -1.32
C ASP A 74 21.16 -3.63 -2.50
N ASN A 75 20.44 -3.78 -3.62
CA ASN A 75 20.66 -3.01 -4.84
C ASN A 75 19.40 -2.38 -5.44
N PHE A 76 18.22 -2.59 -4.87
CA PHE A 76 16.96 -2.19 -5.51
C PHE A 76 16.89 -0.67 -5.72
N TRP A 77 17.21 0.09 -4.68
CA TRP A 77 17.14 1.55 -4.66
C TRP A 77 18.31 2.25 -5.36
N ASN A 78 19.33 1.49 -5.78
CA ASN A 78 20.48 2.00 -6.54
C ASN A 78 20.32 1.74 -8.05
N GLN A 79 19.33 0.95 -8.45
CA GLN A 79 19.02 0.67 -9.85
C GLN A 79 18.20 1.82 -10.46
N GLN A 80 18.34 1.98 -11.78
CA GLN A 80 17.55 2.94 -12.55
C GLN A 80 16.27 2.27 -13.04
N TRP A 81 15.13 2.82 -12.64
CA TRP A 81 13.81 2.30 -13.00
C TRP A 81 12.99 3.35 -13.74
N PRO A 82 12.33 3.00 -14.86
CA PRO A 82 11.21 3.79 -15.34
C PRO A 82 10.05 3.60 -14.36
N ALA A 83 9.95 4.51 -13.38
CA ALA A 83 9.07 4.40 -12.23
C ALA A 83 7.92 5.41 -12.27
N THR A 84 6.79 5.00 -11.68
CA THR A 84 5.63 5.85 -11.42
C THR A 84 5.18 5.60 -9.98
N VAL A 85 4.82 6.64 -9.24
CA VAL A 85 4.14 6.58 -7.95
C VAL A 85 2.73 7.16 -8.12
N ILE A 86 1.72 6.41 -7.67
CA ILE A 86 0.32 6.80 -7.66
C ILE A 86 -0.11 6.87 -6.18
N TRP A 87 -0.31 8.07 -5.66
CA TRP A 87 -0.76 8.27 -4.28
C TRP A 87 -2.28 8.34 -4.18
N CYS A 88 -2.87 7.61 -3.22
CA CYS A 88 -4.30 7.69 -2.93
C CYS A 88 -4.56 8.71 -1.81
N ARG A 89 -5.18 9.84 -2.16
CA ARG A 89 -5.26 11.02 -1.28
C ARG A 89 -6.08 10.81 0.00
N ARG A 90 -6.97 9.82 0.00
CA ARG A 90 -7.83 9.49 1.16
C ARG A 90 -7.30 8.29 1.95
N ALA A 91 -6.16 7.72 1.57
CA ALA A 91 -5.53 6.64 2.32
C ALA A 91 -4.87 7.16 3.60
N ALA A 92 -5.19 6.55 4.73
CA ALA A 92 -4.64 6.96 6.02
C ALA A 92 -3.14 6.61 6.17
N ASN A 93 -2.71 5.49 5.59
CA ASN A 93 -1.32 5.03 5.57
C ASN A 93 -1.02 4.51 4.15
N PRO A 94 0.22 4.66 3.64
CA PRO A 94 1.41 5.16 4.34
C PRO A 94 1.55 6.70 4.37
N GLY A 95 0.62 7.44 3.75
CA GLY A 95 0.57 8.90 3.76
C GLY A 95 1.44 9.56 2.68
N GLU A 96 1.15 10.83 2.37
CA GLU A 96 1.79 11.53 1.24
C GLU A 96 3.31 11.60 1.37
N ALA A 97 3.84 11.93 2.56
CA ALA A 97 5.28 12.07 2.77
C ALA A 97 6.06 10.78 2.43
N HIS A 98 5.49 9.61 2.76
CA HIS A 98 6.09 8.32 2.43
C HIS A 98 6.07 8.05 0.92
N GLN A 99 4.97 8.42 0.25
CA GLN A 99 4.86 8.29 -1.21
C GLN A 99 5.84 9.24 -1.92
N ARG A 100 5.95 10.50 -1.46
CA ARG A 100 6.91 11.49 -2.00
C ARG A 100 8.35 11.00 -1.86
N ARG A 101 8.72 10.47 -0.69
CA ARG A 101 10.04 9.85 -0.45
C ARG A 101 10.35 8.76 -1.48
N THR A 102 9.37 7.93 -1.82
CA THR A 102 9.52 6.89 -2.84
C THR A 102 9.70 7.49 -4.24
N ALA A 103 8.89 8.49 -4.58
CA ALA A 103 8.95 9.14 -5.89
C ALA A 103 10.30 9.85 -6.10
N GLU A 104 10.78 10.58 -5.09
CA GLU A 104 12.08 11.27 -5.11
C GLU A 104 13.24 10.28 -5.25
N LYS A 105 13.24 9.20 -4.46
CA LYS A 105 14.33 8.20 -4.48
C LYS A 105 14.47 7.51 -5.85
N LEU A 106 13.37 7.38 -6.58
CA LEU A 106 13.31 6.70 -7.88
C LEU A 106 13.27 7.68 -9.07
N ASN A 107 13.28 8.99 -8.83
CA ASN A 107 12.98 10.00 -9.85
C ASN A 107 11.69 9.64 -10.65
N ALA A 108 10.67 9.20 -9.93
CA ALA A 108 9.46 8.64 -10.51
C ALA A 108 8.47 9.72 -10.95
N ARG A 109 7.65 9.39 -11.94
CA ARG A 109 6.46 10.20 -12.26
C ARG A 109 5.44 10.13 -11.13
N TRP A 110 4.79 11.25 -10.84
CA TRP A 110 3.81 11.38 -9.77
C TRP A 110 2.40 11.47 -10.33
N HIS A 111 1.48 10.67 -9.78
CA HIS A 111 0.05 10.79 -10.00
C HIS A 111 -0.71 10.69 -8.67
N GLU A 112 -1.94 11.18 -8.68
CA GLU A 112 -2.83 11.18 -7.53
C GLU A 112 -4.17 10.57 -7.93
N LEU A 113 -4.78 9.82 -7.02
CA LEU A 113 -6.15 9.34 -7.12
C LEU A 113 -6.95 9.79 -5.89
N ASP A 114 -8.18 10.24 -6.12
CA ASP A 114 -9.07 10.69 -5.06
C ASP A 114 -9.83 9.53 -4.39
N THR A 115 -9.08 8.60 -3.83
CA THR A 115 -9.62 7.35 -3.28
C THR A 115 -8.84 6.87 -2.06
N GLY A 116 -9.33 5.81 -1.43
CA GLY A 116 -8.67 5.13 -0.31
C GLY A 116 -7.56 4.17 -0.77
N HIS A 117 -7.02 3.39 0.17
CA HIS A 117 -5.84 2.54 -0.05
C HIS A 117 -6.00 1.43 -1.10
N TYR A 118 -7.24 1.11 -1.50
CA TYR A 118 -7.57 0.01 -2.42
C TYR A 118 -8.14 0.53 -3.76
N PRO A 119 -7.40 1.34 -4.54
CA PRO A 119 -7.89 1.92 -5.80
C PRO A 119 -8.31 0.87 -6.82
N MET A 120 -7.71 -0.33 -6.77
CA MET A 120 -8.09 -1.46 -7.61
C MET A 120 -9.49 -2.01 -7.33
N LEU A 121 -10.08 -1.67 -6.19
CA LEU A 121 -11.44 -2.04 -5.83
C LEU A 121 -12.41 -0.86 -5.94
N SER A 122 -11.97 0.34 -5.56
CA SER A 122 -12.83 1.53 -5.52
C SER A 122 -12.95 2.28 -6.85
N VAL A 123 -11.85 2.40 -7.61
CA VAL A 123 -11.77 3.16 -8.87
C VAL A 123 -10.95 2.41 -9.93
N PRO A 124 -11.31 1.16 -10.25
CA PRO A 124 -10.50 0.30 -11.12
C PRO A 124 -10.27 0.88 -12.51
N ASP A 125 -11.24 1.60 -13.09
CA ASP A 125 -11.12 2.19 -14.42
C ASP A 125 -10.10 3.35 -14.46
N GLU A 126 -10.15 4.25 -13.46
CA GLU A 126 -9.19 5.36 -13.34
C GLU A 126 -7.78 4.84 -13.08
N LEU A 127 -7.63 3.84 -12.20
CA LEU A 127 -6.35 3.20 -11.95
C LEU A 127 -5.81 2.53 -13.23
N THR A 128 -6.68 1.80 -13.95
CA THR A 128 -6.29 1.11 -15.20
C THR A 128 -5.79 2.10 -16.23
N ALA A 129 -6.47 3.23 -16.41
CA ALA A 129 -6.03 4.27 -17.33
C ALA A 129 -4.60 4.77 -17.04
N LEU A 130 -4.25 4.97 -15.76
CA LEU A 130 -2.88 5.36 -15.35
C LEU A 130 -1.85 4.24 -15.55
N LEU A 131 -2.24 2.99 -15.34
CA LEU A 131 -1.37 1.82 -15.51
C LEU A 131 -1.05 1.56 -16.99
N THR A 132 -2.03 1.74 -17.88
CA THR A 132 -1.88 1.48 -19.33
C THR A 132 -1.45 2.71 -20.12
N ALA A 133 -1.46 3.90 -19.52
CA ALA A 133 -0.91 5.10 -20.14
C ALA A 133 0.55 4.82 -20.57
N GLN A 134 0.85 5.07 -21.84
CA GLN A 134 2.20 4.88 -22.38
C GLN A 134 3.18 5.82 -21.67
N ALA A 135 4.39 5.32 -21.48
CA ALA A 135 5.44 6.01 -20.75
C ALA A 135 6.11 7.08 -21.60
#